data_AF-A0A413VU65-F1
#
_entry.id   AF-A0A413VU65-F1
#
_cell.length_a   1.000
_cell.length_b   1.000
_cell.length_c   1.000
_cell.angle_alpha   90.00
_cell.angle_beta   90.00
_cell.angle_gamma   90.00
#
_symmetry.space_group_name_H-M   'P 1'
#
loop_
_entity.id
_entity.type
_entity.pdbx_description
1 polymer ?
#
loop_
_entity_poly.entity_id
_entity_poly.type
_entity_poly.pdbx_seq_one_letter_code
_entity_poly.pdbx_strand_id
1 'polypeptide(L)'
;MKELKKQIAELLHQKLSIYGFKKKGQWEYVRTVENNNVIQIIGLTFSHPERDVIAVSLTFWIIYKNINEVAMKFGEPDCCTKYYRPMVATTISDLIPGTCYREWCFTLKDDYSTIADNTKEIVDVIIQYGFPYFETSSKESNLIDMIKRYGDDGRLIPIIYYIHNEKAKALEHIEKHIKKKSEWPTKEDYESAKRLAGEGGHFVMVENNALKYYMEFVENFKRILNEENRD
;
A
#
# COMPACT_ATOMS: atom_id res chain seq x y z
N MET A 1 -19.40 -19.88 -7.36
CA MET A 1 -18.54 -18.78 -6.84
C MET A 1 -17.29 -18.52 -7.68
N LYS A 2 -16.40 -19.50 -7.94
CA LYS A 2 -15.18 -19.27 -8.76
C LYS A 2 -15.48 -18.70 -10.15
N GLU A 3 -16.51 -19.21 -10.81
CA GLU A 3 -16.90 -18.77 -12.15
C GLU A 3 -17.43 -17.33 -12.16
N LEU A 4 -18.31 -16.98 -11.21
CA LEU A 4 -18.80 -15.61 -11.03
C LEU A 4 -17.63 -14.62 -10.81
N LYS A 5 -16.63 -14.96 -9.98
CA LYS A 5 -15.45 -14.10 -9.79
C LYS A 5 -14.67 -13.87 -11.09
N LYS A 6 -14.48 -14.92 -11.89
CA LYS A 6 -13.81 -14.79 -13.19
C LYS A 6 -14.60 -13.91 -14.15
N GLN A 7 -15.91 -14.10 -14.22
CA GLN A 7 -16.79 -13.30 -15.07
C GLN A 7 -16.73 -11.81 -14.70
N ILE A 8 -16.82 -11.49 -13.40
CA ILE A 8 -16.63 -10.11 -12.91
C ILE A 8 -15.25 -9.57 -13.31
N ALA A 9 -14.19 -10.36 -13.10
CA ALA A 9 -12.83 -9.93 -13.42
C ALA A 9 -12.57 -9.78 -14.93
N GLU A 10 -13.24 -10.55 -15.79
CA GLU A 10 -13.17 -10.42 -17.23
C GLU A 10 -13.91 -9.20 -17.74
N LEU A 11 -15.13 -8.95 -17.25
CA LEU A 11 -15.89 -7.75 -17.59
C LEU A 11 -15.18 -6.47 -17.16
N LEU A 12 -14.63 -6.45 -15.94
CA LEU A 12 -13.81 -5.34 -15.46
C LEU A 12 -12.59 -5.12 -16.33
N HIS A 13 -11.87 -6.19 -16.70
CA HIS A 13 -10.72 -6.06 -17.57
C HIS A 13 -11.08 -5.50 -18.95
N GLN A 14 -12.13 -6.03 -19.59
CA GLN A 14 -12.57 -5.54 -20.90
C GLN A 14 -12.79 -4.02 -20.86
N LYS A 15 -13.49 -3.53 -19.82
CA LYS A 15 -13.74 -2.11 -19.63
C LYS A 15 -12.50 -1.31 -19.25
N LEU A 16 -11.63 -1.82 -18.38
CA LEU A 16 -10.42 -1.10 -17.93
C LEU A 16 -9.29 -1.11 -18.96
N SER A 17 -9.29 -2.07 -19.89
CA SER A 17 -8.25 -2.20 -20.92
C SER A 17 -8.16 -1.00 -21.85
N ILE A 18 -9.29 -0.31 -22.08
CA ILE A 18 -9.34 0.93 -22.87
C ILE A 18 -8.54 2.07 -22.22
N TYR A 19 -8.31 2.00 -20.90
CA TYR A 19 -7.50 2.95 -20.14
C TYR A 19 -6.05 2.47 -19.93
N GLY A 20 -5.62 1.45 -20.69
CA GLY A 20 -4.26 0.92 -20.69
C GLY A 20 -3.97 -0.11 -19.59
N PHE A 21 -4.97 -0.52 -18.81
CA PHE A 21 -4.78 -1.55 -17.78
C PHE A 21 -4.73 -2.96 -18.37
N LYS A 22 -3.74 -3.74 -17.94
CA LYS A 22 -3.57 -5.15 -18.29
C LYS A 22 -3.84 -6.02 -17.07
N LYS A 23 -4.37 -7.23 -17.27
CA LYS A 23 -4.48 -8.21 -16.19
C LYS A 23 -3.09 -8.61 -15.70
N LYS A 24 -2.95 -8.70 -14.38
CA LYS A 24 -1.78 -9.29 -13.72
C LYS A 24 -2.26 -10.20 -12.61
N GLY A 25 -1.76 -11.44 -12.60
CA GLY A 25 -2.32 -12.45 -11.70
C GLY A 25 -3.81 -12.67 -11.94
N GLN A 26 -4.55 -13.03 -10.89
CA GLN A 26 -5.99 -13.31 -10.98
C GLN A 26 -6.86 -12.08 -10.76
N TRP A 27 -6.44 -11.15 -9.88
CA TRP A 27 -7.34 -10.15 -9.28
C TRP A 27 -6.80 -8.72 -9.36
N GLU A 28 -5.78 -8.47 -10.18
CA GLU A 28 -5.12 -7.17 -10.28
C GLU A 28 -5.12 -6.67 -11.72
N TYR A 29 -5.31 -5.36 -11.87
CA TYR A 29 -5.19 -4.64 -13.12
C TYR A 29 -4.06 -3.64 -13.01
N VAL A 30 -3.10 -3.70 -13.93
CA VAL A 30 -1.87 -2.92 -13.85
C VAL A 30 -1.67 -2.11 -15.11
N ARG A 31 -1.27 -0.85 -14.95
CA ARG A 31 -0.68 -0.06 -16.03
C ARG A 31 0.58 0.64 -15.53
N THR A 32 1.39 1.11 -16.45
CA THR A 32 2.57 1.92 -16.13
C THR A 32 2.48 3.25 -16.87
N VAL A 33 2.73 4.34 -16.16
CA VAL A 33 2.66 5.72 -16.62
C VAL A 33 3.98 6.44 -16.29
N GLU A 34 4.07 7.74 -16.55
CA GLU A 34 5.25 8.57 -16.25
C GLU A 34 6.54 7.96 -16.82
N ASN A 35 6.64 7.86 -18.15
CA ASN A 35 7.81 7.30 -18.85
C ASN A 35 8.23 5.91 -18.32
N ASN A 36 7.25 5.04 -18.08
CA ASN A 36 7.43 3.68 -17.58
C ASN A 36 7.97 3.61 -16.12
N ASN A 37 7.91 4.70 -15.35
CA ASN A 37 8.40 4.75 -13.97
C ASN A 37 7.33 4.42 -12.92
N VAL A 38 6.09 4.89 -13.10
CA VAL A 38 5.05 4.73 -12.08
C VAL A 38 4.08 3.61 -12.46
N ILE A 39 3.99 2.59 -11.62
CA ILE A 39 3.04 1.49 -11.76
C ILE A 39 1.79 1.82 -10.94
N GLN A 40 0.64 1.78 -11.60
CA GLN A 40 -0.68 1.94 -10.98
C GLN A 40 -1.39 0.59 -10.99
N ILE A 41 -1.94 0.19 -9.86
CA ILE A 41 -2.59 -1.12 -9.69
C ILE A 41 -3.96 -0.94 -9.06
N ILE A 42 -4.97 -1.55 -9.68
CA ILE A 42 -6.31 -1.72 -9.10
C ILE A 42 -6.41 -3.18 -8.65
N GLY A 43 -6.52 -3.40 -7.34
CA GLY A 43 -6.69 -4.72 -6.74
C GLY A 43 -8.16 -5.01 -6.44
N LEU A 44 -8.61 -6.23 -6.72
CA LEU A 44 -9.92 -6.76 -6.33
C LEU A 44 -9.78 -7.60 -5.07
N THR A 45 -10.54 -7.25 -4.04
CA THR A 45 -10.74 -8.10 -2.86
C THR A 45 -12.13 -8.70 -2.91
N PHE A 46 -12.22 -10.01 -2.70
CA PHE A 46 -13.49 -10.73 -2.66
C PHE A 46 -13.77 -11.24 -1.25
N SER A 47 -14.90 -10.82 -0.68
CA SER A 47 -15.45 -11.35 0.57
C SER A 47 -16.72 -12.17 0.28
N HIS A 48 -17.13 -12.97 1.27
CA HIS A 48 -18.32 -13.82 1.19
C HIS A 48 -19.20 -13.52 2.39
N PRO A 49 -19.98 -12.42 2.35
CA PRO A 49 -20.84 -12.05 3.48
C PRO A 49 -21.93 -13.10 3.74
N GLU A 50 -22.35 -13.80 2.68
CA GLU A 50 -23.33 -14.89 2.74
C GLU A 50 -22.92 -16.04 1.82
N ARG A 51 -23.58 -17.20 1.97
CA ARG A 51 -23.25 -18.44 1.23
C ARG A 51 -23.24 -18.26 -0.30
N ASP A 52 -24.19 -17.49 -0.82
CA ASP A 52 -24.42 -17.32 -2.26
C ASP A 52 -24.09 -15.91 -2.77
N VAL A 53 -23.44 -15.09 -1.94
CA VAL A 53 -23.10 -13.69 -2.25
C VAL A 53 -21.58 -13.52 -2.25
N ILE A 54 -21.09 -12.85 -3.29
CA ILE A 54 -19.71 -12.38 -3.40
C ILE A 54 -19.76 -10.86 -3.31
N ALA A 55 -19.09 -10.29 -2.32
CA ALA A 55 -18.85 -8.86 -2.26
C ALA A 55 -17.46 -8.53 -2.81
N VAL A 56 -17.39 -7.45 -3.58
CA VAL A 56 -16.17 -6.96 -4.24
C VAL A 56 -15.83 -5.59 -3.69
N SER A 57 -14.61 -5.42 -3.21
CA SER A 57 -14.05 -4.11 -2.86
C SER A 57 -12.75 -3.88 -3.63
N LEU A 58 -12.38 -2.59 -3.73
CA LEU A 58 -11.26 -2.16 -4.56
C LEU A 58 -10.17 -1.48 -3.74
N THR A 59 -8.93 -1.78 -4.11
CA THR A 59 -7.73 -1.08 -3.62
C THR A 59 -6.97 -0.43 -4.77
N PHE A 60 -6.36 0.71 -4.49
CA PHE A 60 -5.60 1.51 -5.45
C PHE A 60 -4.19 1.68 -4.92
N TRP A 61 -3.22 1.20 -5.70
CA TRP A 61 -1.82 1.06 -5.28
C TRP A 61 -0.92 1.79 -6.26
N ILE A 62 0.10 2.46 -5.73
CA ILE A 62 1.12 3.17 -6.49
C ILE A 62 2.51 2.65 -6.12
N ILE A 63 3.33 2.45 -7.14
CA ILE A 63 4.72 2.03 -7.03
C ILE A 63 5.58 2.88 -7.97
N TYR A 64 6.69 3.41 -7.45
CA TYR A 64 7.70 4.12 -8.23
C TYR A 64 8.91 3.20 -8.45
N LYS A 65 9.22 2.86 -9.69
CA LYS A 65 10.31 1.92 -10.01
C LYS A 65 11.67 2.49 -9.62
N ASN A 66 11.96 3.73 -10.00
CA ASN A 66 13.20 4.43 -9.64
C ASN A 66 13.44 4.43 -8.12
N ILE A 67 12.42 4.71 -7.32
CA ILE A 67 12.52 4.72 -5.86
C ILE A 67 12.75 3.30 -5.33
N ASN A 68 12.08 2.28 -5.87
CA ASN A 68 12.27 0.88 -5.48
C ASN A 68 13.70 0.40 -5.79
N GLU A 69 14.24 0.75 -6.96
CA GLU A 69 15.61 0.43 -7.35
C GLU A 69 16.63 1.03 -6.40
N VAL A 70 16.42 2.27 -5.96
CA VAL A 70 17.30 2.91 -4.96
C VAL A 70 17.09 2.28 -3.58
N ALA A 71 15.85 1.99 -3.18
CA ALA A 71 15.56 1.33 -1.89
C ALA A 71 16.29 -0.02 -1.76
N MET A 72 16.35 -0.80 -2.83
CA MET A 72 17.09 -2.05 -2.86
C MET A 72 18.59 -1.87 -2.58
N LYS A 73 19.20 -0.76 -3.02
CA LYS A 73 20.61 -0.46 -2.70
C LYS A 73 20.82 -0.29 -1.19
N PHE A 74 19.81 0.20 -0.48
CA PHE A 74 19.80 0.35 0.98
C PHE A 74 19.45 -0.95 1.73
N GLY A 75 19.34 -2.08 1.04
CA GLY A 75 19.07 -3.39 1.63
C GLY A 75 17.58 -3.70 1.80
N GLU A 76 16.69 -2.83 1.31
CA GLU A 76 15.25 -3.13 1.30
C GLU A 76 14.96 -4.26 0.31
N PRO A 77 14.00 -5.15 0.61
CA PRO A 77 13.58 -6.16 -0.35
C PRO A 77 13.00 -5.46 -1.58
N ASP A 78 13.11 -6.13 -2.74
CA ASP A 78 12.37 -5.77 -3.95
C ASP A 78 10.88 -6.06 -3.77
N CYS A 79 10.26 -5.36 -2.83
CA CYS A 79 8.90 -5.55 -2.42
C CYS A 79 7.93 -5.02 -3.47
N CYS A 80 8.33 -4.00 -4.24
CA CYS A 80 7.41 -3.38 -5.20
C CYS A 80 7.35 -4.12 -6.55
N THR A 81 8.46 -4.67 -7.08
CA THR A 81 8.40 -5.34 -8.40
C THR A 81 8.24 -6.85 -8.32
N LYS A 82 8.76 -7.48 -7.25
CA LYS A 82 8.61 -8.92 -7.01
C LYS A 82 7.36 -9.27 -6.20
N TYR A 83 7.01 -8.45 -5.21
CA TYR A 83 5.89 -8.73 -4.28
C TYR A 83 4.70 -7.76 -4.40
N TYR A 84 4.73 -6.80 -5.34
CA TYR A 84 3.71 -5.77 -5.55
C TYR A 84 3.25 -5.05 -4.28
N ARG A 85 4.15 -4.91 -3.30
CA ARG A 85 3.87 -4.11 -2.12
C ARG A 85 3.83 -2.63 -2.54
N PRO A 86 2.69 -1.95 -2.35
CA PRO A 86 2.57 -0.55 -2.73
C PRO A 86 3.45 0.34 -1.84
N MET A 87 3.97 1.43 -2.41
CA MET A 87 4.57 2.52 -1.63
C MET A 87 3.47 3.36 -0.96
N VAL A 88 2.37 3.58 -1.68
CA VAL A 88 1.15 4.16 -1.14
C VAL A 88 -0.06 3.39 -1.66
N ALA A 89 -1.02 3.18 -0.78
CA ALA A 89 -2.24 2.46 -1.08
C ALA A 89 -3.43 3.10 -0.38
N THR A 90 -4.59 3.00 -1.00
CA THR A 90 -5.87 3.41 -0.42
C THR A 90 -6.98 2.47 -0.88
N THR A 91 -8.11 2.46 -0.18
CA THR A 91 -9.32 1.77 -0.66
C THR A 91 -10.18 2.73 -1.47
N ILE A 92 -11.07 2.21 -2.32
CA ILE A 92 -12.06 3.07 -2.99
C ILE A 92 -12.96 3.80 -1.99
N SER A 93 -13.26 3.16 -0.85
CA SER A 93 -14.08 3.75 0.21
C SER A 93 -13.50 5.06 0.72
N ASP A 94 -12.18 5.12 0.90
CA ASP A 94 -11.48 6.31 1.38
C ASP A 94 -11.49 7.47 0.36
N LEU A 95 -11.73 7.15 -0.92
CA LEU A 95 -11.76 8.12 -2.02
C LEU A 95 -13.15 8.72 -2.24
N ILE A 96 -14.22 8.06 -1.77
CA ILE A 96 -15.60 8.52 -1.94
C ILE A 96 -15.98 9.42 -0.75
N PRO A 97 -16.32 10.70 -0.97
CA PRO A 97 -16.72 11.60 0.10
C PRO A 97 -17.93 11.07 0.90
N GLY A 98 -17.83 11.14 2.24
CA GLY A 98 -18.93 10.80 3.14
C GLY A 98 -19.26 9.31 3.26
N THR A 99 -18.47 8.43 2.65
CA THR A 99 -18.67 6.98 2.73
C THR A 99 -17.69 6.37 3.73
N CYS A 100 -18.18 5.52 4.64
CA CYS A 100 -17.32 4.76 5.57
C CYS A 100 -16.83 3.43 4.98
N TYR A 101 -17.58 2.87 4.03
CA TYR A 101 -17.25 1.60 3.38
C TYR A 101 -18.05 1.41 2.09
N ARG A 102 -17.41 0.94 1.00
CA ARG A 102 -18.07 0.61 -0.27
C ARG A 102 -17.61 -0.75 -0.78
N GLU A 103 -18.58 -1.60 -1.05
CA GLU A 103 -18.42 -2.86 -1.78
C GLU A 103 -19.61 -3.07 -2.73
N TRP A 104 -19.44 -3.94 -3.71
CA TRP A 104 -20.49 -4.34 -4.65
C TRP A 104 -20.80 -5.82 -4.47
N CYS A 105 -22.06 -6.13 -4.20
CA CYS A 105 -22.53 -7.49 -3.99
C CYS A 105 -23.04 -8.10 -5.29
N PHE A 106 -22.62 -9.32 -5.56
CA PHE A 106 -23.05 -10.16 -6.67
C PHE A 106 -23.58 -11.47 -6.11
N THR A 107 -24.75 -11.91 -6.56
CA THR A 107 -25.33 -13.18 -6.17
C THR A 107 -25.05 -14.26 -7.21
N LEU A 108 -24.98 -15.53 -6.78
CA LEU A 108 -24.84 -16.66 -7.71
C LEU A 108 -26.00 -16.83 -8.69
N LYS A 109 -27.14 -16.18 -8.44
CA LYS A 109 -28.34 -16.21 -9.28
C LYS A 109 -28.40 -15.04 -10.25
N ASP A 110 -27.49 -14.07 -10.15
CA ASP A 110 -27.47 -12.91 -11.04
C ASP A 110 -27.25 -13.38 -12.49
N ASP A 111 -28.05 -12.82 -13.39
CA ASP A 111 -27.86 -13.04 -14.81
C ASP A 111 -26.70 -12.20 -15.35
N TYR A 112 -26.30 -12.48 -16.59
CA TYR A 112 -25.21 -11.76 -17.24
C TYR A 112 -25.44 -10.25 -17.30
N SER A 113 -26.69 -9.80 -17.53
CA SER A 113 -27.02 -8.37 -17.64
C SER A 113 -26.78 -7.65 -16.32
N THR A 114 -27.27 -8.23 -15.22
CA THR A 114 -27.11 -7.70 -13.85
C THR A 114 -25.63 -7.60 -13.49
N ILE A 115 -24.85 -8.65 -13.79
CA ILE A 115 -23.40 -8.63 -13.54
C ILE A 115 -22.71 -7.55 -14.39
N ALA A 116 -23.11 -7.38 -15.65
CA ALA A 116 -22.53 -6.38 -16.55
C ALA A 116 -22.85 -4.94 -16.12
N ASP A 117 -24.07 -4.68 -15.66
CA ASP A 117 -24.51 -3.38 -15.17
C ASP A 117 -23.82 -3.01 -13.85
N ASN A 118 -23.75 -3.92 -12.89
CA ASN A 118 -22.98 -3.72 -11.65
C ASN A 118 -21.49 -3.49 -11.94
N THR A 119 -20.94 -4.22 -12.91
CA THR A 119 -19.54 -4.02 -13.33
C THR A 119 -19.33 -2.67 -14.00
N LYS A 120 -20.33 -2.14 -14.72
CA LYS A 120 -20.28 -0.79 -15.28
C LYS A 120 -20.27 0.26 -14.17
N GLU A 121 -21.12 0.12 -13.15
CA GLU A 121 -21.13 1.02 -11.99
C GLU A 121 -19.78 1.06 -11.28
N ILE A 122 -19.14 -0.10 -11.08
CA ILE A 122 -17.79 -0.18 -10.52
C ILE A 122 -16.81 0.66 -11.35
N VAL A 123 -16.85 0.54 -12.68
CA VAL A 123 -15.96 1.29 -13.57
C VAL A 123 -16.24 2.79 -13.52
N ASP A 124 -17.51 3.19 -13.48
CA ASP A 124 -17.89 4.60 -13.35
C ASP A 124 -17.33 5.20 -12.06
N VAL A 125 -17.37 4.46 -10.94
CA VAL A 125 -16.76 4.86 -9.66
C VAL A 125 -15.23 4.90 -9.72
N ILE A 126 -14.58 3.94 -10.40
CA ILE A 126 -13.13 3.97 -10.66
C ILE A 126 -12.76 5.23 -11.44
N ILE A 127 -13.51 5.57 -12.49
CA ILE A 127 -13.25 6.76 -13.29
C ILE A 127 -13.45 8.03 -12.46
N GLN A 128 -14.51 8.09 -11.67
CA GLN A 128 -14.86 9.29 -10.89
C GLN A 128 -13.90 9.57 -9.74
N TYR A 129 -13.40 8.54 -9.06
CA TYR A 129 -12.61 8.70 -7.82
C TYR A 129 -11.22 8.06 -7.89
N GLY A 130 -11.13 6.88 -8.50
CA GLY A 130 -9.87 6.13 -8.61
C GLY A 130 -8.85 6.77 -9.56
N PHE A 131 -9.29 7.25 -10.73
CA PHE A 131 -8.41 7.89 -11.69
C PHE A 131 -7.86 9.24 -11.20
N PRO A 132 -8.65 10.15 -10.61
CA PRO A 132 -8.12 11.36 -10.00
C PRO A 132 -7.10 11.09 -8.88
N TYR A 133 -7.32 10.04 -8.08
CA TYR A 133 -6.32 9.58 -7.12
C TYR A 133 -5.03 9.20 -7.84
N PHE A 134 -5.10 8.33 -8.85
CA PHE A 134 -3.93 7.93 -9.62
C PHE A 134 -3.19 9.10 -10.27
N GLU A 135 -3.88 10.07 -10.85
CA GLU A 135 -3.27 11.27 -11.43
C GLU A 135 -2.51 12.11 -10.38
N THR A 136 -3.09 12.23 -9.18
CA THR A 136 -2.47 12.99 -8.08
C THR A 136 -1.29 12.24 -7.50
N SER A 137 -1.45 10.94 -7.25
CA SER A 137 -0.47 10.08 -6.56
C SER A 137 0.70 9.65 -7.43
N SER A 138 0.58 9.78 -8.75
CA SER A 138 1.68 9.53 -9.70
C SER A 138 2.65 10.72 -9.84
N LYS A 139 2.37 11.83 -9.15
CA LYS A 139 3.30 12.94 -9.03
C LYS A 139 4.18 12.71 -7.79
N GLU A 140 5.48 12.56 -8.01
CA GLU A 140 6.45 12.30 -6.94
C GLU A 140 6.42 13.38 -5.85
N SER A 141 6.10 14.63 -6.22
CA SER A 141 5.94 15.76 -5.28
C SER A 141 4.91 15.51 -4.18
N ASN A 142 3.93 14.64 -4.42
CA ASN A 142 2.87 14.31 -3.46
C ASN A 142 3.21 13.08 -2.62
N LEU A 143 4.23 12.31 -2.99
CA LEU A 143 4.50 10.98 -2.45
C LEU A 143 4.83 11.01 -0.96
N ILE A 144 5.68 11.95 -0.53
CA ILE A 144 6.07 12.08 0.89
C ILE A 144 4.85 12.33 1.77
N ASP A 145 3.97 13.25 1.37
CA ASP A 145 2.79 13.59 2.16
C ASP A 145 1.78 12.44 2.18
N MET A 146 1.69 11.68 1.09
CA MET A 146 0.89 10.46 1.07
C MET A 146 1.46 9.38 1.99
N ILE A 147 2.77 9.11 1.97
CA ILE A 147 3.39 8.11 2.86
C ILE A 147 3.11 8.47 4.33
N LYS A 148 3.30 9.76 4.69
CA LYS A 148 2.99 10.25 6.04
C LYS A 148 1.53 10.02 6.45
N ARG A 149 0.58 10.16 5.52
CA ARG A 149 -0.85 9.97 5.79
C ARG A 149 -1.22 8.51 5.98
N TYR A 150 -0.67 7.61 5.16
CA TYR A 150 -1.13 6.23 5.05
C TYR A 150 -0.30 5.20 5.85
N GLY A 151 0.89 5.59 6.34
CA GLY A 151 1.69 4.73 7.21
C GLY A 151 3.18 4.85 6.92
N ASP A 152 3.81 5.84 7.53
CA ASP A 152 5.25 6.05 7.49
C ASP A 152 5.96 5.09 8.45
N ASP A 153 6.69 4.12 7.89
CA ASP A 153 7.48 3.16 8.66
C ASP A 153 8.92 3.65 8.96
N GLY A 154 9.29 4.79 8.39
CA GLY A 154 10.58 5.48 8.51
C GLY A 154 11.58 5.21 7.39
N ARG A 155 11.31 4.33 6.42
CA ARG A 155 12.33 3.86 5.45
C ARG A 155 12.30 4.58 4.11
N LEU A 156 11.12 4.70 3.51
CA LEU A 156 10.98 5.26 2.15
C LEU A 156 11.27 6.76 2.08
N ILE A 157 10.84 7.54 3.08
CA ILE A 157 11.02 9.00 3.06
C ILE A 157 12.51 9.40 3.06
N PRO A 158 13.38 8.83 3.90
CA PRO A 158 14.83 9.09 3.80
C PRO A 158 15.43 8.76 2.43
N ILE A 159 14.98 7.68 1.79
CA ILE A 159 15.43 7.31 0.44
C ILE A 159 15.01 8.37 -0.58
N ILE A 160 13.78 8.86 -0.50
CA ILE A 160 13.27 9.93 -1.38
C ILE A 160 14.11 11.21 -1.18
N TYR A 161 14.36 11.62 0.06
CA TYR A 161 15.23 12.77 0.33
C TYR A 161 16.65 12.57 -0.21
N TYR A 162 17.20 11.36 -0.09
CA TYR A 162 18.50 11.03 -0.67
C TYR A 162 18.51 11.16 -2.20
N ILE A 163 17.48 10.67 -2.91
CA ILE A 163 17.35 10.82 -4.37
C ILE A 163 17.34 12.29 -4.79
N HIS A 164 16.75 13.17 -3.96
CA HIS A 164 16.73 14.61 -4.19
C HIS A 164 17.97 15.36 -3.66
N ASN A 165 19.01 14.64 -3.24
CA ASN A 165 20.23 15.20 -2.64
C ASN A 165 19.97 16.03 -1.36
N GLU A 166 18.89 15.72 -0.63
CA GLU A 166 18.51 16.37 0.64
C GLU A 166 19.00 15.55 1.85
N LYS A 167 20.29 15.20 1.86
CA LYS A 167 20.91 14.27 2.84
C LYS A 167 20.62 14.66 4.31
N ALA A 168 20.62 15.95 4.63
CA ALA A 168 20.32 16.43 5.99
C ALA A 168 18.89 16.10 6.44
N LYS A 169 17.89 16.28 5.57
CA LYS A 169 16.50 15.94 5.87
C LYS A 169 16.29 14.44 6.01
N ALA A 170 17.03 13.65 5.22
CA ALA A 170 17.02 12.20 5.35
C ALA A 170 17.48 11.74 6.74
N LEU A 171 18.61 12.28 7.22
CA LEU A 171 19.16 11.97 8.54
C LEU A 171 18.24 12.45 9.68
N GLU A 172 17.70 13.66 9.60
CA GLU A 172 16.75 14.20 10.57
C GLU A 172 15.51 13.29 10.67
N HIS A 173 14.97 12.85 9.54
CA HIS A 173 13.83 11.95 9.51
C HIS A 173 14.14 10.59 10.13
N ILE A 174 15.35 10.06 9.88
CA ILE A 174 15.82 8.81 10.49
C ILE A 174 15.87 8.96 12.01
N GLU A 175 16.50 10.02 12.52
CA GLU A 175 16.65 10.27 13.96
C GLU A 175 15.29 10.38 14.67
N LYS A 176 14.33 11.06 14.05
CA LYS A 176 12.96 11.14 14.55
C LYS A 176 12.32 9.75 14.69
N HIS A 177 12.54 8.87 13.72
CA HIS A 177 12.02 7.50 13.76
C HIS A 177 12.75 6.60 14.75
N ILE A 178 14.06 6.76 14.93
CA ILE A 178 14.81 6.09 16.00
C ILE A 178 14.19 6.46 17.34
N LYS A 179 14.03 7.75 17.63
CA LYS A 179 13.45 8.23 18.88
C LYS A 179 12.06 7.63 19.13
N LYS A 180 11.17 7.72 18.14
CA LYS A 180 9.80 7.18 18.23
C LYS A 180 9.78 5.66 18.49
N LYS A 181 10.65 4.89 17.84
CA LYS A 181 10.71 3.43 18.01
C LYS A 181 11.39 3.02 19.32
N SER A 182 12.31 3.83 19.84
CA SER A 182 12.96 3.63 21.14
C SER A 182 12.05 3.93 22.32
N GLU A 183 11.02 4.76 22.13
CA GLU A 183 10.01 5.09 23.15
C GLU A 183 9.00 3.94 23.39
N TRP A 184 9.00 2.89 22.57
CA TRP A 184 8.00 1.82 22.61
C TRP A 184 8.59 0.45 23.01
N PRO A 185 7.93 -0.37 23.84
CA PRO A 185 6.91 -0.01 24.83
C PRO A 185 7.56 0.59 26.09
N THR A 186 6.87 1.53 26.75
CA THR A 186 7.30 2.04 28.06
C THR A 186 7.00 1.04 29.17
N LYS A 187 7.65 1.20 30.33
CA LYS A 187 7.36 0.39 31.53
C LYS A 187 5.90 0.53 31.99
N GLU A 188 5.26 1.67 31.76
CA GLU A 188 3.84 1.90 32.10
C GLU A 188 2.88 1.18 31.14
N ASP A 189 3.20 1.10 29.85
CA ASP A 189 2.42 0.31 28.88
C ASP A 189 2.43 -1.16 29.29
N TYR A 190 3.57 -1.65 29.76
CA TYR A 190 3.74 -3.00 30.28
C TYR A 190 2.92 -3.25 31.56
N GLU A 191 3.03 -2.38 32.57
CA GLU A 191 2.25 -2.53 33.80
C GLU A 191 0.74 -2.43 33.57
N SER A 192 0.32 -1.57 32.62
CA SER A 192 -1.09 -1.47 32.20
C SER A 192 -1.58 -2.74 31.51
N ALA A 193 -0.79 -3.31 30.59
CA ALA A 193 -1.15 -4.55 29.91
C ALA A 193 -1.20 -5.74 30.89
N LYS A 194 -0.28 -5.79 31.85
CA LYS A 194 -0.27 -6.80 32.92
C LYS A 194 -1.50 -6.71 33.83
N ARG A 195 -1.93 -5.50 34.20
CA ARG A 195 -3.20 -5.30 34.95
C ARG A 195 -4.41 -5.76 34.16
N LEU A 196 -4.46 -5.44 32.85
CA LEU A 196 -5.56 -5.86 31.98
C LEU A 196 -5.64 -7.38 31.78
N ALA A 197 -4.51 -8.09 31.84
CA ALA A 197 -4.46 -9.54 31.69
C ALA A 197 -4.98 -10.32 32.92
N GLY A 198 -5.09 -9.70 34.09
CA GLY A 198 -5.57 -10.32 35.33
C GLY A 198 -4.59 -11.31 35.98
N GLU A 199 -4.89 -11.77 37.20
CA GLU A 199 -4.00 -12.60 38.05
C GLU A 199 -3.70 -14.03 37.51
N GLY A 200 -4.27 -14.40 36.36
CA GLY A 200 -3.98 -15.67 35.66
C GLY A 200 -3.62 -15.49 34.18
N GLY A 201 -3.45 -14.25 33.70
CA GLY A 201 -3.17 -13.97 32.29
C GLY A 201 -1.74 -14.31 31.92
N HIS A 202 -1.56 -15.09 30.84
CA HIS A 202 -0.24 -15.37 30.29
C HIS A 202 0.24 -14.17 29.48
N PHE A 203 1.30 -13.49 29.95
CA PHE A 203 1.90 -12.33 29.28
C PHE A 203 3.30 -12.68 28.79
N VAL A 204 3.55 -12.51 27.49
CA VAL A 204 4.87 -12.74 26.87
C VAL A 204 5.45 -11.39 26.45
N MET A 205 6.60 -11.03 27.02
CA MET A 205 7.39 -9.93 26.50
C MET A 205 8.00 -10.34 25.16
N VAL A 206 7.55 -9.71 24.07
CA VAL A 206 8.21 -9.80 22.78
C VAL A 206 9.27 -8.72 22.74
N GLU A 207 10.52 -9.06 22.46
CA GLU A 207 11.59 -8.08 22.23
C GLU A 207 11.13 -7.05 21.18
N ASN A 208 11.46 -5.76 21.38
CA ASN A 208 11.21 -4.72 20.38
C ASN A 208 12.17 -4.92 19.18
N ASN A 209 11.87 -5.91 18.37
CA ASN A 209 12.56 -6.19 17.13
C ASN A 209 12.33 -5.09 16.08
N ALA A 210 11.31 -4.24 16.25
CA ALA A 210 11.03 -3.16 15.30
C ALA A 210 12.14 -2.10 15.27
N LEU A 211 12.72 -1.76 16.43
CA LEU A 211 13.90 -0.88 16.47
C LEU A 211 15.13 -1.59 15.89
N LYS A 212 15.36 -2.86 16.27
CA LYS A 212 16.48 -3.65 15.76
C LYS A 212 16.50 -3.73 14.23
N TYR A 213 15.41 -4.15 13.60
CA TYR A 213 15.28 -4.20 12.14
C TYR A 213 15.35 -2.81 11.48
N TYR A 214 14.98 -1.75 12.19
CA TYR A 214 15.12 -0.40 11.68
C TYR A 214 16.59 0.05 11.72
N MET A 215 17.35 -0.33 12.74
CA MET A 215 18.77 0.00 12.84
C MET A 215 19.60 -0.64 11.72
N GLU A 216 19.26 -1.85 11.26
CA GLU A 216 19.89 -2.47 10.08
C GLU A 216 19.78 -1.57 8.83
N PHE A 217 18.59 -0.99 8.59
CA PHE A 217 18.39 0.00 7.53
C PHE A 217 19.24 1.26 7.77
N VAL A 218 19.26 1.79 9.00
CA VAL A 218 20.02 3.01 9.34
C VAL A 218 21.52 2.83 9.11
N GLU A 219 22.09 1.70 9.51
CA GLU A 219 23.51 1.39 9.33
C GLU A 219 23.86 1.30 7.85
N ASN A 220 23.05 0.61 7.05
CA ASN A 220 23.23 0.56 5.60
C ASN A 220 23.12 1.94 4.96
N PHE A 221 22.14 2.74 5.39
CA PHE A 221 21.95 4.10 4.90
C PHE A 221 23.17 4.99 5.14
N LYS A 222 23.68 5.00 6.37
CA LYS A 222 24.89 5.76 6.72
C LYS A 222 26.13 5.27 6.01
N ARG A 223 26.27 3.94 5.83
CA ARG A 223 27.39 3.34 5.10
C ARG A 223 27.46 3.86 3.66
N ILE A 224 26.34 3.78 2.93
CA ILE A 224 26.26 4.22 1.53
C ILE A 224 26.53 5.73 1.42
N LEU A 225 25.95 6.55 2.30
CA LEU A 225 26.24 7.99 2.31
C LEU A 225 27.73 8.31 2.50
N ASN A 226 28.43 7.55 3.34
CA ASN A 226 29.85 7.75 3.61
C ASN A 226 30.75 7.26 2.48
N GLU A 227 30.35 6.21 1.78
CA GLU A 227 31.07 5.70 0.60
C GLU A 227 31.04 6.74 -0.53
N GLU A 228 29.90 7.39 -0.78
CA GLU A 228 29.79 8.44 -1.82
C GLU A 228 30.56 9.73 -1.53
N ASN A 229 30.79 10.06 -0.26
CA ASN A 229 31.52 11.28 0.11
C ASN A 229 33.05 11.10 0.05
N ARG A 230 33.54 9.90 -0.28
CA ARG A 230 34.98 9.58 -0.42
C ARG A 230 35.48 9.66 -1.87
N ASP A 231 34.56 9.74 -2.83
CA ASP A 231 34.82 9.97 -4.25
C ASP A 231 34.70 11.47 -4.59
#